data_AF-A0A9P8QSS0-F1
#
_entry.id   AF-A0A9P8QSS0-F1
#
_cell.length_a   1.000
_cell.length_b   1.000
_cell.length_c   1.000
_cell.angle_alpha   90.00
_cell.angle_beta   90.00
_cell.angle_gamma   90.00
#
_symmetry.space_group_name_H-M   'P 1'
#
loop_
_entity.id
_entity.type
_entity.pdbx_description
1 polymer ?
#
loop_
_entity_poly.entity_id
_entity_poly.type
_entity_poly.pdbx_seq_one_letter_code
_entity_poly.pdbx_strand_id
1 'polypeptide(L)'
;MRRIMSWPWQQDLRRCPISQRLEFLTGIAYVEPHSWACVHCHKLHAVDVLDHPSVQRYLPCLVKSRRGPLGKYYLEHHHIQLALKLSRMGVNRPYLKKLLASSSTTLRENRSTVYTHTARPKIAGERFLLFEKISIGNDHGTLSRRDMQEGFIMLCPHQALPRSYLPTLQSIVRELCPSTALDDAARLALASPGREVQGHCRWCPTDFSVLFPSSRRELIFNVWHDFGTYGSGLNPYWSSQVWSDQYRRQPPIFNRPLGQSRNLYINAPSCITLWLWEGLRSRFSSLPAWNGLRSRR
;
A
#
# COMPACT_ATOMS: atom_id res chain seq x y z
N MET A 1 3.89 30.84 -9.49
CA MET A 1 4.15 30.03 -8.27
C MET A 1 5.43 30.41 -7.50
N ARG A 2 6.43 31.12 -8.06
CA ARG A 2 7.65 31.54 -7.30
C ARG A 2 7.41 32.41 -6.04
N ARG A 3 6.25 33.06 -5.89
CA ARG A 3 5.94 33.98 -4.76
C ARG A 3 5.55 33.30 -3.43
N ILE A 4 5.12 32.04 -3.43
CA ILE A 4 4.73 31.36 -2.16
C ILE A 4 5.96 30.92 -1.35
N MET A 5 7.10 30.72 -2.03
CA MET A 5 8.36 30.32 -1.39
C MET A 5 9.13 31.48 -0.73
N SER A 6 8.78 32.74 -1.01
CA SER A 6 9.44 33.93 -0.44
C SER A 6 8.78 34.44 0.84
N TRP A 7 7.68 33.84 1.29
CA TRP A 7 6.96 34.29 2.49
C TRP A 7 7.57 33.64 3.75
N PRO A 8 7.79 34.41 4.85
CA PRO A 8 8.45 33.93 6.08
C PRO A 8 7.61 32.95 6.93
N TRP A 9 6.69 32.19 6.33
CA TRP A 9 5.83 31.23 7.05
C TRP A 9 6.64 30.17 7.82
N GLN A 10 7.90 29.94 7.47
CA GLN A 10 8.77 29.01 8.19
C GLN A 10 8.94 29.36 9.67
N GLN A 11 8.94 30.65 10.03
CA GLN A 11 9.04 31.06 11.44
C GLN A 11 7.71 30.85 12.16
N ASP A 12 6.59 31.20 11.53
CA ASP A 12 5.25 31.03 12.09
C ASP A 12 4.91 29.54 12.28
N LEU A 13 5.23 28.70 11.29
CA LEU A 13 5.01 27.26 11.36
C LEU A 13 5.76 26.60 12.53
N ARG A 14 6.93 27.12 12.94
CA ARG A 14 7.67 26.58 14.10
C ARG A 14 6.88 26.70 15.39
N ARG A 15 6.00 27.70 15.50
CA ARG A 15 5.12 27.93 16.65
C ARG A 15 3.84 27.09 16.59
N CYS A 16 3.46 26.59 15.41
CA CYS A 16 2.29 25.73 15.27
C CYS A 16 2.53 24.31 15.83
N PRO A 17 1.49 23.66 16.40
CA PRO A 17 1.48 22.22 16.68
C PRO A 17 1.91 21.39 15.46
N ILE A 18 2.54 20.24 15.71
CA ILE A 18 3.04 19.34 14.66
C ILE A 18 1.94 18.96 13.66
N SER A 19 0.72 18.69 14.13
CA SER A 19 -0.41 18.34 13.27
C SER A 19 -0.77 19.46 12.30
N GLN A 20 -0.92 20.69 12.78
CA GLN A 20 -1.22 21.85 11.95
C GLN A 20 -0.10 22.12 10.93
N ARG A 21 1.16 21.96 11.36
CA ARG A 21 2.32 22.11 10.48
C ARG A 21 2.31 21.08 9.35
N LEU A 22 2.01 19.82 9.67
CA LEU A 22 1.95 18.74 8.68
C LEU A 22 0.80 18.92 7.69
N GLU A 23 -0.37 19.32 8.16
CA GLU A 23 -1.51 19.63 7.29
C GLU A 23 -1.18 20.79 6.34
N PHE A 24 -0.60 21.88 6.87
CA PHE A 24 -0.17 23.01 6.04
C PHE A 24 0.84 22.60 4.97
N LEU A 25 1.91 21.90 5.35
CA LEU A 25 2.95 21.46 4.41
C LEU A 25 2.38 20.49 3.38
N THR A 26 1.43 19.63 3.76
CA THR A 26 0.71 18.73 2.86
C THR A 26 -0.09 19.52 1.83
N GLY A 27 -0.78 20.60 2.24
CA GLY A 27 -1.47 21.51 1.32
C GLY A 27 -0.53 22.16 0.31
N ILE A 28 0.65 22.60 0.73
CA ILE A 28 1.67 23.13 -0.19
C ILE A 28 2.20 22.04 -1.13
N ALA A 29 2.53 20.87 -0.59
CA ALA A 29 3.01 19.73 -1.37
C ALA A 29 1.99 19.24 -2.41
N TYR A 30 0.69 19.41 -2.14
CA TYR A 30 -0.39 19.01 -3.04
C TYR A 30 -0.34 19.77 -4.37
N VAL A 31 -0.03 21.06 -4.33
CA VAL A 31 0.02 21.94 -5.51
C VAL A 31 1.39 22.02 -6.17
N GLU A 32 2.47 21.66 -5.45
CA GLU A 32 3.84 21.71 -5.96
C GLU A 32 4.29 20.32 -6.47
N PRO A 33 4.46 20.10 -7.79
CA PRO A 33 4.73 18.78 -8.34
C PRO A 33 6.08 18.19 -7.88
N HIS A 34 7.06 19.05 -7.59
CA HIS A 34 8.43 18.66 -7.26
C HIS A 34 8.69 18.55 -5.75
N SER A 35 7.67 18.60 -4.91
CA SER A 35 7.87 18.53 -3.45
C SER A 35 6.88 17.62 -2.71
N TRP A 36 7.30 17.04 -1.59
CA TRP A 36 6.42 16.25 -0.71
C TRP A 36 6.62 16.64 0.76
N ALA A 37 5.61 16.41 1.59
CA ALA A 37 5.64 16.79 3.00
C ALA A 37 6.11 15.60 3.86
N CYS A 38 7.23 15.77 4.56
CA CYS A 38 7.77 14.71 5.40
C CYS A 38 7.13 14.66 6.78
N VAL A 39 6.58 13.49 7.13
CA VAL A 39 5.97 13.22 8.44
C VAL A 39 6.99 13.25 9.58
N HIS A 40 8.28 12.99 9.33
CA HIS A 40 9.28 12.87 10.38
C HIS A 40 9.96 14.19 10.74
N CYS A 41 10.40 14.96 9.74
CA CYS A 41 11.13 16.21 9.97
C CYS A 41 10.25 17.46 9.87
N HIS A 42 9.00 17.29 9.42
CA HIS A 42 8.03 18.37 9.20
C HIS A 42 8.56 19.46 8.26
N LYS A 43 9.15 19.05 7.13
CA LYS A 43 9.64 19.93 6.05
C LYS A 43 9.13 19.45 4.68
N LEU A 44 9.22 20.33 3.69
CA LEU A 44 9.08 19.96 2.28
C LEU A 44 10.42 19.43 1.75
N HIS A 45 10.36 18.30 1.07
CA HIS A 45 11.50 17.69 0.39
C HIS A 45 11.28 17.72 -1.11
N ALA A 46 12.37 17.87 -1.86
CA ALA A 46 12.35 17.66 -3.30
C ALA A 46 12.01 16.18 -3.62
N VAL A 47 11.39 15.96 -4.77
CA VAL A 47 11.13 14.62 -5.30
C VAL A 47 12.43 14.00 -5.80
N ASP A 48 12.77 12.82 -5.28
CA ASP A 48 13.79 11.94 -5.86
C ASP A 48 13.11 10.92 -6.77
N VAL A 49 13.33 11.03 -8.09
CA VAL A 49 12.71 10.13 -9.09
C VAL A 49 13.29 8.70 -9.08
N LEU A 50 14.35 8.48 -8.31
CA LEU A 50 14.95 7.16 -8.08
C LEU A 50 14.39 6.49 -6.82
N ASP A 51 13.64 7.23 -6.01
CA ASP A 51 12.99 6.72 -4.81
C ASP A 51 11.61 6.16 -5.17
N HIS A 52 11.46 4.84 -5.10
CA HIS A 52 10.20 4.16 -5.39
C HIS A 52 10.13 2.84 -4.60
N PRO A 53 8.93 2.28 -4.38
CA PRO A 53 8.75 1.19 -3.41
C PRO A 53 9.63 -0.06 -3.63
N SER A 54 10.01 -0.39 -4.86
CA SER A 54 10.84 -1.57 -5.14
C SER A 54 12.34 -1.38 -4.89
N VAL A 55 12.79 -0.18 -4.54
CA VAL A 55 14.22 0.13 -4.30
C VAL A 55 14.35 0.74 -2.91
N GLN A 56 15.16 0.10 -2.07
CA GLN A 56 15.47 0.63 -0.75
C GLN A 56 16.41 1.83 -0.90
N ARG A 57 15.93 3.02 -0.54
CA ARG A 57 16.74 4.25 -0.48
C ARG A 57 16.85 4.74 0.95
N TYR A 58 18.03 5.23 1.29
CA TYR A 58 18.28 5.93 2.55
C TYR A 58 18.08 7.42 2.30
N LEU A 59 16.89 7.94 2.57
CA LEU A 59 16.67 9.39 2.57
C LEU A 59 17.08 9.97 3.93
N PRO A 60 17.61 11.22 3.96
CA PRO A 60 18.11 11.86 5.19
C PRO A 60 17.10 11.99 6.33
N CYS A 61 15.79 11.87 6.05
CA CYS A 61 14.71 12.00 7.02
C CYS A 61 13.88 10.72 7.22
N LEU A 62 14.31 9.59 6.65
CA LEU A 62 13.64 8.30 6.84
C LEU A 62 14.12 7.67 8.17
N VAL A 63 13.37 7.93 9.25
CA VAL A 63 13.30 6.95 10.34
C VAL A 63 12.59 5.74 9.74
N LYS A 64 13.26 4.58 9.66
CA LYS A 64 12.72 3.37 9.03
C LYS A 64 11.32 3.08 9.60
N SER A 65 10.26 3.41 8.87
CA SER A 65 8.92 2.95 9.22
C SER A 65 8.92 1.46 8.91
N ARG A 66 8.87 0.64 9.95
CA ARG A 66 8.98 -0.82 9.77
C ARG A 66 7.62 -1.36 9.34
N ARG A 67 7.28 -1.31 8.06
CA ARG A 67 6.54 -2.42 7.46
C ARG A 67 7.57 -3.53 7.19
N GLY A 68 7.81 -4.40 8.17
CA GLY A 68 8.68 -5.58 7.99
C GLY A 68 7.90 -6.79 7.47
N PRO A 69 8.53 -7.96 7.24
CA PRO A 69 9.87 -8.23 6.72
C PRO A 69 9.84 -9.01 5.38
N LEU A 70 8.67 -9.23 4.79
CA LEU A 70 8.53 -10.11 3.63
C LEU A 70 8.47 -9.31 2.33
N GLY A 71 9.61 -9.28 1.62
CA GLY A 71 9.71 -8.72 0.28
C GLY A 71 10.46 -7.38 0.21
N LYS A 72 10.89 -7.03 -1.00
CA LYS A 72 11.63 -5.78 -1.30
C LYS A 72 10.70 -4.60 -1.63
N TYR A 73 9.46 -4.59 -1.13
CA TYR A 73 8.48 -3.54 -1.41
C TYR A 73 8.30 -2.61 -0.20
N TYR A 74 8.99 -1.49 -0.22
CA TYR A 74 9.04 -0.48 0.84
C TYR A 74 8.10 0.68 0.52
N LEU A 75 6.85 0.55 0.94
CA LEU A 75 5.88 1.63 0.78
C LEU A 75 5.97 2.61 1.97
N GLU A 76 6.13 3.89 1.66
CA GLU A 76 6.23 4.99 2.61
C GLU A 76 5.17 6.04 2.26
N HIS A 77 4.84 6.92 3.20
CA HIS A 77 3.75 7.87 3.03
C HIS A 77 3.93 8.78 1.81
N HIS A 78 5.16 9.24 1.57
CA HIS A 78 5.45 10.13 0.45
C HIS A 78 5.29 9.44 -0.89
N HIS A 79 5.49 8.12 -1.00
CA HIS A 79 5.17 7.36 -2.21
C HIS A 79 3.68 7.48 -2.55
N ILE A 80 2.79 7.39 -1.55
CA ILE A 80 1.34 7.55 -1.73
C ILE A 80 1.00 8.99 -2.11
N GLN A 81 1.54 9.97 -1.39
CA GLN A 81 1.34 11.39 -1.71
C GLN A 81 1.74 11.69 -3.16
N LEU A 82 2.92 11.25 -3.57
CA LEU A 82 3.45 11.48 -4.91
C LEU A 82 2.63 10.75 -5.97
N ALA A 83 2.26 9.49 -5.75
CA ALA A 83 1.45 8.73 -6.70
C ALA A 83 0.10 9.40 -6.95
N LEU A 84 -0.63 9.75 -5.88
CA LEU A 84 -1.93 10.42 -5.98
C LEU A 84 -1.82 11.81 -6.62
N LYS A 85 -0.83 12.59 -6.22
CA LYS A 85 -0.60 13.93 -6.76
C LYS A 85 -0.23 13.91 -8.25
N LEU A 86 0.74 13.09 -8.64
CA LEU A 86 1.20 13.00 -10.04
C LEU A 86 0.08 12.44 -10.94
N SER A 87 -0.70 11.48 -10.42
CA SER A 87 -1.90 10.99 -11.11
C SER A 87 -2.95 12.10 -11.31
N ARG A 88 -3.23 12.92 -10.29
CA ARG A 88 -4.17 14.04 -10.42
C ARG A 88 -3.67 15.10 -11.41
N MET A 89 -2.38 15.44 -11.35
CA MET A 89 -1.79 16.51 -12.15
C MET A 89 -1.48 16.10 -13.60
N GLY A 90 -1.42 14.80 -13.91
CA GLY A 90 -1.07 14.31 -15.24
C GLY A 90 0.40 14.52 -15.63
N VAL A 91 1.28 14.84 -14.66
CA VAL A 91 2.70 15.17 -14.87
C VAL A 91 3.64 14.05 -14.42
N ASN A 92 4.88 14.06 -14.92
CA ASN A 92 5.93 13.08 -14.59
C ASN A 92 5.46 11.61 -14.66
N ARG A 93 4.80 11.28 -15.78
CA ARG A 93 4.27 9.92 -16.07
C ARG A 93 5.30 8.80 -15.91
N PRO A 94 6.58 8.97 -16.33
CA PRO A 94 7.60 7.94 -16.13
C PRO A 94 7.81 7.60 -14.65
N TYR A 95 7.82 8.60 -13.76
CA TYR A 95 7.97 8.36 -12.33
C TYR A 95 6.70 7.79 -11.69
N LEU A 96 5.52 8.27 -12.08
CA LEU A 96 4.24 7.67 -11.64
C LEU A 96 4.17 6.17 -11.99
N LYS A 97 4.63 5.79 -13.20
CA LYS A 97 4.71 4.38 -13.62
C LYS A 97 5.63 3.56 -12.70
N LYS A 98 6.73 4.13 -12.20
CA LYS A 98 7.62 3.47 -11.22
C LYS A 98 6.96 3.32 -9.85
N LEU A 99 6.25 4.35 -9.38
CA LEU A 99 5.51 4.30 -8.11
C LEU A 99 4.39 3.24 -8.14
N LEU A 100 3.74 3.08 -9.31
CA LEU A 100 2.68 2.09 -9.53
C LEU A 100 3.19 0.77 -10.14
N ALA A 101 4.51 0.56 -10.19
CA ALA A 101 5.06 -0.68 -10.72
C ALA A 101 4.77 -1.84 -9.77
N SER A 102 4.33 -2.97 -10.35
CA SER A 102 4.24 -4.21 -9.59
C SER A 102 5.64 -4.73 -9.24
N SER A 103 5.76 -5.34 -8.07
CA SER A 103 6.99 -5.99 -7.61
C SER A 103 6.71 -7.46 -7.32
N SER A 104 7.69 -8.32 -7.56
CA SER A 104 7.65 -9.72 -7.15
C SER A 104 9.03 -10.11 -6.64
N THR A 105 9.09 -10.73 -5.47
CA THR A 105 10.32 -11.23 -4.88
C THR A 105 10.07 -12.63 -4.34
N THR A 106 11.02 -13.53 -4.61
CA THR A 106 11.06 -14.85 -3.97
C THR A 106 12.23 -14.89 -3.00
N LEU A 107 11.95 -15.26 -1.76
CA LEU A 107 12.92 -15.41 -0.69
C LEU A 107 12.91 -16.87 -0.21
N ARG A 108 14.08 -17.44 -0.01
CA ARG A 108 14.25 -18.73 0.64
C ARG A 108 14.85 -18.47 2.02
N GLU A 109 14.10 -18.74 3.09
CA GLU A 109 14.53 -18.44 4.47
C GLU A 109 15.33 -19.61 5.07
N ASN A 110 14.87 -20.84 4.85
CA ASN A 110 15.49 -22.08 5.32
C ASN A 110 15.76 -23.03 4.13
N ARG A 111 16.29 -24.24 4.36
CA ARG A 111 16.61 -25.19 3.28
C ARG A 111 15.42 -25.54 2.38
N SER A 112 14.19 -25.43 2.89
CA SER A 112 13.00 -25.95 2.21
C SER A 112 11.89 -24.93 2.01
N THR A 113 11.79 -23.87 2.82
CA THR A 113 10.65 -22.93 2.77
C THR A 113 10.88 -21.81 1.77
N VAL A 114 9.94 -21.66 0.83
CA VAL A 114 9.96 -20.63 -0.21
C VAL A 114 8.82 -19.65 0.02
N TYR A 115 9.17 -18.38 0.13
CA TYR A 115 8.24 -17.27 0.23
C TYR A 115 8.22 -16.52 -1.09
N THR A 116 7.07 -16.42 -1.73
CA THR A 116 6.87 -15.51 -2.86
C THR A 116 5.97 -14.38 -2.43
N HIS A 117 6.49 -13.16 -2.55
CA HIS A 117 5.75 -11.92 -2.30
C HIS A 117 5.54 -11.19 -3.61
N THR A 118 4.31 -10.77 -3.89
CA THR A 118 3.96 -9.92 -5.03
C THR A 118 3.16 -8.72 -4.53
N ALA A 119 3.56 -7.52 -4.92
CA ALA A 119 2.88 -6.27 -4.60
C ALA A 119 2.40 -5.58 -5.88
N ARG A 120 1.14 -5.13 -5.90
CA ARG A 120 0.48 -4.51 -7.06
C ARG A 120 -0.27 -3.24 -6.62
N PRO A 121 0.40 -2.07 -6.60
CA PRO A 121 -0.25 -0.81 -6.31
C PRO A 121 -1.22 -0.39 -7.42
N LYS A 122 -2.25 0.37 -7.06
CA LYS A 122 -3.27 0.90 -7.97
C LYS A 122 -3.84 2.20 -7.40
N ILE A 123 -4.24 3.12 -8.27
CA ILE A 123 -5.07 4.26 -7.88
C ILE A 123 -6.47 4.07 -8.46
N ALA A 124 -7.48 4.17 -7.61
CA ALA A 124 -8.88 4.11 -8.02
C ALA A 124 -9.72 5.09 -7.19
N GLY A 125 -10.51 5.93 -7.87
CA GLY A 125 -11.34 6.95 -7.21
C GLY A 125 -10.57 7.86 -6.26
N GLU A 126 -9.39 8.34 -6.68
CA GLU A 126 -8.46 9.17 -5.87
C GLU A 126 -7.86 8.49 -4.64
N ARG A 127 -8.02 7.17 -4.51
CA ARG A 127 -7.51 6.37 -3.40
C ARG A 127 -6.31 5.55 -3.84
N PHE A 128 -5.30 5.44 -2.98
CA PHE A 128 -4.16 4.57 -3.22
C PHE A 128 -4.43 3.20 -2.60
N LEU A 129 -4.47 2.18 -3.44
CA LEU A 129 -4.75 0.81 -3.06
C LEU A 129 -3.54 -0.06 -3.33
N LEU A 130 -3.34 -1.08 -2.50
CA LEU A 130 -2.27 -2.07 -2.70
C LEU A 130 -2.85 -3.47 -2.55
N PHE A 131 -2.62 -4.31 -3.55
CA PHE A 131 -2.80 -5.73 -3.43
C PHE A 131 -1.46 -6.41 -3.17
N GLU A 132 -1.41 -7.24 -2.14
CA GLU A 132 -0.26 -8.09 -1.85
C GLU A 132 -0.68 -9.56 -1.93
N LYS A 133 0.16 -10.38 -2.57
CA LYS A 133 0.04 -11.84 -2.55
C LYS A 133 1.29 -12.41 -1.88
N ILE A 134 1.10 -13.18 -0.82
CA ILE A 134 2.16 -13.90 -0.13
C ILE A 134 1.86 -15.39 -0.28
N SER A 135 2.71 -16.11 -0.99
CA SER A 135 2.67 -17.58 -1.07
C SER A 135 3.78 -18.16 -0.20
N ILE A 136 3.45 -19.15 0.61
CA ILE A 136 4.40 -19.96 1.36
C ILE A 136 4.29 -21.39 0.86
N GLY A 137 5.37 -21.88 0.29
CA GLY A 137 5.50 -23.26 -0.15
C GLY A 137 6.76 -23.90 0.41
N ASN A 138 6.98 -25.14 0.05
CA ASN A 138 8.28 -25.77 0.20
C ASN A 138 8.68 -26.50 -1.09
N ASP A 139 10.00 -26.71 -1.28
CA ASP A 139 10.52 -27.34 -2.50
C ASP A 139 10.05 -28.80 -2.68
N HIS A 140 9.59 -29.42 -1.59
CA HIS A 140 9.17 -30.81 -1.55
C HIS A 140 7.64 -30.99 -1.73
N GLY A 141 6.87 -29.91 -1.86
CA GLY A 141 5.41 -29.97 -1.97
C GLY A 141 4.73 -30.61 -0.74
N THR A 142 5.28 -30.44 0.45
CA THR A 142 4.78 -30.97 1.72
C THR A 142 4.77 -29.90 2.81
N LEU A 143 4.07 -28.78 2.60
CA LEU A 143 3.99 -27.72 3.60
C LEU A 143 3.32 -28.27 4.88
N SER A 144 4.10 -28.45 5.94
CA SER A 144 3.60 -28.88 7.23
C SER A 144 3.08 -27.68 8.04
N ARG A 145 2.20 -27.93 9.01
CA ARG A 145 1.77 -26.90 9.97
C ARG A 145 2.96 -26.26 10.69
N ARG A 146 4.04 -27.02 10.91
CA ARG A 146 5.27 -26.52 11.54
C ARG A 146 5.95 -25.49 10.64
N ASP A 147 6.10 -25.77 9.35
CA ASP A 147 6.74 -24.86 8.38
C ASP A 147 6.08 -23.48 8.36
N MET A 148 4.76 -23.43 8.55
CA MET A 148 3.98 -22.19 8.61
C MET A 148 4.17 -21.41 9.91
N GLN A 149 4.43 -22.12 11.02
CA GLN A 149 4.69 -21.52 12.32
C GLN A 149 6.11 -20.93 12.43
N GLU A 150 7.03 -21.38 11.59
CA GLU A 150 8.41 -20.87 11.57
C GLU A 150 8.51 -19.50 10.88
N GLY A 151 7.54 -19.15 10.04
CA GLY A 151 7.48 -17.90 9.30
C GLY A 151 6.74 -16.80 10.07
N PHE A 152 7.28 -15.59 10.04
CA PHE A 152 6.56 -14.41 10.51
C PHE A 152 5.83 -13.76 9.33
N ILE A 153 4.51 -13.87 9.31
CA ILE A 153 3.67 -13.20 8.31
C ILE A 153 2.99 -12.02 8.96
N MET A 154 3.14 -10.85 8.38
CA MET A 154 2.40 -9.67 8.76
C MET A 154 1.59 -9.19 7.57
N LEU A 155 0.27 -9.10 7.71
CA LEU A 155 -0.56 -8.45 6.70
C LEU A 155 -0.66 -6.96 7.01
N CYS A 156 -0.80 -6.59 8.28
CA CYS A 156 -0.77 -5.22 8.74
C CYS A 156 -0.26 -5.17 10.19
N PRO A 157 0.02 -3.97 10.75
CA PRO A 157 0.40 -3.81 12.16
C PRO A 157 -0.47 -4.50 13.21
N HIS A 158 -1.68 -4.93 12.83
CA HIS A 158 -2.67 -5.50 13.72
C HIS A 158 -3.01 -6.99 13.42
N GLN A 159 -2.54 -7.52 12.29
CA GLN A 159 -2.82 -8.89 11.83
C GLN A 159 -1.49 -9.54 11.44
N ALA A 160 -0.99 -10.41 12.30
CA ALA A 160 0.24 -11.15 12.07
C ALA A 160 0.10 -12.60 12.56
N LEU A 161 0.75 -13.53 11.86
CA LEU A 161 1.01 -14.87 12.36
C LEU A 161 2.34 -14.83 13.13
N PRO A 162 2.31 -15.02 14.46
CA PRO A 162 3.52 -14.95 15.27
C PRO A 162 4.44 -16.13 14.95
N ARG A 163 5.75 -15.86 14.97
CA ARG A 163 6.78 -16.89 14.87
C ARG A 163 6.75 -17.76 16.14
N SER A 164 6.60 -19.07 16.00
CA SER A 164 6.40 -20.00 17.14
C SER A 164 7.57 -20.07 18.12
N TYR A 165 8.79 -19.74 17.70
CA TYR A 165 10.01 -20.02 18.47
C TYR A 165 10.45 -18.92 19.44
N LEU A 166 9.71 -17.80 19.57
CA LEU A 166 10.07 -16.72 20.49
C LEU A 166 8.88 -16.39 21.41
N PRO A 167 8.70 -17.13 22.52
CA PRO A 167 7.61 -16.91 23.49
C PRO A 167 7.52 -15.46 23.98
N THR A 168 8.67 -14.79 24.14
CA THR A 168 8.78 -13.38 24.54
C THR A 168 8.27 -12.39 23.49
N LEU A 169 8.38 -12.74 22.20
CA LEU A 169 7.76 -11.94 21.14
C LEU A 169 6.28 -12.27 20.99
N GLN A 170 5.86 -13.48 21.36
CA GLN A 170 4.46 -13.88 21.26
C GLN A 170 3.56 -13.08 22.22
N SER A 171 4.01 -12.77 23.44
CA SER A 171 3.28 -11.87 24.36
C SER A 171 3.19 -10.45 23.81
N ILE A 172 4.32 -9.90 23.32
CA ILE A 172 4.38 -8.57 22.71
C ILE A 172 3.49 -8.49 21.47
N VAL A 173 3.54 -9.50 20.59
CA VAL A 173 2.70 -9.56 19.39
C VAL A 173 1.23 -9.73 19.77
N ARG A 174 0.88 -10.50 20.80
CA ARG A 174 -0.52 -10.60 21.26
C ARG A 174 -1.03 -9.29 21.86
N GLU A 175 -0.19 -8.56 22.59
CA GLU A 175 -0.51 -7.24 23.12
C GLU A 175 -0.66 -6.19 21.99
N LEU A 176 0.21 -6.24 20.98
CA LEU A 176 0.23 -5.28 19.87
C LEU A 176 -0.71 -5.62 18.71
N CYS A 177 -1.03 -6.91 18.51
CA CYS A 177 -1.89 -7.45 17.46
C CYS A 177 -3.02 -8.28 18.08
N PRO A 178 -4.06 -7.66 18.65
CA PRO A 178 -5.08 -8.35 19.44
C PRO A 178 -6.03 -9.25 18.63
N SER A 179 -5.74 -9.56 17.36
CA SER A 179 -6.68 -10.23 16.47
C SER A 179 -6.23 -11.64 16.11
N THR A 180 -7.08 -12.59 16.48
CA THR A 180 -6.99 -14.00 16.08
C THR A 180 -7.48 -14.24 14.65
N ALA A 181 -8.13 -13.26 14.01
CA ALA A 181 -8.83 -13.49 12.74
C ALA A 181 -7.93 -14.07 11.64
N LEU A 182 -6.67 -13.64 11.56
CA LEU A 182 -5.71 -14.20 10.60
C LEU A 182 -5.28 -15.63 10.96
N ASP A 183 -5.00 -15.91 12.23
CA ASP A 183 -4.63 -17.25 12.70
C ASP A 183 -5.78 -18.24 12.50
N ASP A 184 -7.01 -17.83 12.86
CA ASP A 184 -8.23 -18.60 12.67
C ASP A 184 -8.47 -18.87 11.17
N ALA A 185 -8.30 -17.86 10.32
CA ALA A 185 -8.45 -18.03 8.87
C ALA A 185 -7.41 -18.98 8.27
N ALA A 186 -6.15 -18.87 8.70
CA ALA A 186 -5.08 -19.78 8.27
C ALA A 186 -5.36 -21.22 8.72
N ARG A 187 -5.76 -21.43 9.99
CA ARG A 187 -6.15 -22.74 10.51
C ARG A 187 -7.31 -23.35 9.73
N LEU A 188 -8.35 -22.57 9.44
CA LEU A 188 -9.51 -23.04 8.68
C LEU A 188 -9.16 -23.38 7.24
N ALA A 189 -8.33 -22.58 6.57
CA ALA A 189 -7.88 -22.87 5.20
C ALA A 189 -7.09 -24.19 5.12
N LEU A 190 -6.28 -24.49 6.13
CA LEU A 190 -5.55 -25.76 6.23
C LEU A 190 -6.46 -26.94 6.51
N ALA A 191 -7.45 -26.76 7.38
CA ALA A 191 -8.44 -27.79 7.70
C ALA A 191 -9.42 -28.04 6.55
N SER A 192 -9.50 -27.13 5.58
CA SER A 192 -10.40 -27.23 4.41
C SER A 192 -9.68 -26.85 3.11
N PRO A 193 -8.75 -27.68 2.60
CA PRO A 193 -8.01 -27.40 1.38
C PRO A 193 -8.93 -27.07 0.19
N GLY A 194 -8.56 -26.07 -0.60
CA GLY A 194 -9.34 -25.56 -1.73
C GLY A 194 -10.39 -24.52 -1.37
N ARG A 195 -10.73 -24.34 -0.08
CA ARG A 195 -11.65 -23.30 0.38
C ARG A 195 -10.90 -21.99 0.67
N GLU A 196 -11.35 -20.90 0.06
CA GLU A 196 -10.90 -19.55 0.43
C GLU A 196 -11.59 -19.12 1.74
N VAL A 197 -10.80 -18.75 2.74
CA VAL A 197 -11.29 -18.17 3.99
C VAL A 197 -11.01 -16.67 3.97
N GLN A 198 -12.05 -15.86 4.13
CA GLN A 198 -11.96 -14.40 4.05
C GLN A 198 -12.00 -13.77 5.44
N GLY A 199 -11.30 -12.65 5.59
CA GLY A 199 -11.28 -11.89 6.83
C GLY A 199 -10.94 -10.42 6.58
N HIS A 200 -11.00 -9.63 7.65
CA HIS A 200 -10.60 -8.22 7.59
C HIS A 200 -10.04 -7.76 8.94
N CYS A 201 -9.24 -6.71 8.89
CA CYS A 201 -8.79 -6.02 10.09
C CYS A 201 -9.83 -5.00 10.56
N ARG A 202 -10.13 -4.98 11.86
CA ARG A 202 -11.03 -4.02 12.51
C ARG A 202 -10.41 -2.63 12.77
N TRP A 203 -9.08 -2.53 12.78
CA TRP A 203 -8.35 -1.31 13.12
C TRP A 203 -7.70 -0.60 11.94
N CYS A 204 -7.69 -1.23 10.78
CA CYS A 204 -7.19 -0.61 9.57
C CYS A 204 -7.98 -1.12 8.35
N PRO A 205 -7.98 -0.38 7.24
CA PRO A 205 -8.73 -0.70 6.03
C PRO A 205 -8.03 -1.79 5.19
N THR A 206 -7.80 -2.95 5.81
CA THR A 206 -7.15 -4.12 5.23
C THR A 206 -8.10 -5.32 5.19
N ASP A 207 -8.41 -5.80 3.99
CA ASP A 207 -9.06 -7.11 3.81
C ASP A 207 -8.02 -8.16 3.48
N PHE A 208 -8.32 -9.41 3.78
CA PHE A 208 -7.47 -10.52 3.40
C PHE A 208 -8.27 -11.78 3.07
N SER A 209 -7.63 -12.69 2.36
CA SER A 209 -8.07 -14.06 2.23
C SER A 209 -6.91 -15.03 2.35
N VAL A 210 -7.21 -16.22 2.86
CA VAL A 210 -6.26 -17.31 3.03
C VAL A 210 -6.78 -18.51 2.26
N LEU A 211 -5.93 -19.10 1.43
CA LEU A 211 -6.26 -20.24 0.60
C LEU A 211 -5.12 -21.25 0.68
N PHE A 212 -5.48 -22.52 0.87
CA PHE A 212 -4.54 -23.64 0.76
C PHE A 212 -4.99 -24.54 -0.40
N PRO A 213 -4.50 -24.34 -1.63
CA PRO A 213 -4.93 -25.12 -2.79
C PRO A 213 -4.49 -26.58 -2.68
N SER A 214 -5.42 -27.52 -2.88
CA SER A 214 -5.15 -28.96 -2.83
C SER A 214 -4.10 -29.41 -3.85
N SER A 215 -3.96 -28.69 -4.96
CA SER A 215 -3.07 -29.03 -6.08
C SER A 215 -1.63 -28.55 -5.90
N ARG A 216 -1.40 -27.49 -5.14
CA ARG A 216 -0.08 -26.83 -5.06
C ARG A 216 0.55 -26.88 -3.66
N ARG A 217 -0.22 -27.26 -2.64
CA ARG A 217 0.21 -27.35 -1.23
C ARG A 217 0.99 -26.11 -0.77
N GLU A 218 0.63 -24.95 -1.31
CA GLU A 218 1.12 -23.64 -0.89
C GLU A 218 0.04 -22.95 -0.04
N LEU A 219 0.44 -22.24 1.01
CA LEU A 219 -0.47 -21.36 1.73
C LEU A 219 -0.40 -19.98 1.09
N ILE A 220 -1.53 -19.50 0.57
CA ILE A 220 -1.63 -18.24 -0.15
C ILE A 220 -2.42 -17.25 0.71
N PHE A 221 -1.81 -16.10 0.96
CA PHE A 221 -2.45 -14.93 1.54
C PHE A 221 -2.62 -13.89 0.44
N ASN A 222 -3.86 -13.46 0.24
CA ASN A 222 -4.18 -12.30 -0.57
C ASN A 222 -4.56 -11.17 0.36
N VAL A 223 -4.01 -9.98 0.16
CA VAL A 223 -4.19 -8.83 1.04
C VAL A 223 -4.55 -7.61 0.22
N TRP A 224 -5.57 -6.88 0.64
CA TRP A 224 -6.02 -5.65 -0.01
C TRP A 224 -5.97 -4.51 1.00
N HIS A 225 -5.09 -3.55 0.74
CA HIS A 225 -4.94 -2.33 1.52
C HIS A 225 -5.61 -1.15 0.83
N ASP A 226 -6.27 -0.32 1.61
CA ASP A 226 -6.71 1.00 1.19
C ASP A 226 -5.99 2.07 2.02
N PHE A 227 -5.06 2.79 1.42
CA PHE A 227 -4.31 3.84 2.10
C PHE A 227 -5.00 5.20 2.07
N GLY A 228 -6.21 5.27 1.52
CA GLY A 228 -7.02 6.46 1.48
C GLY A 228 -6.63 7.41 0.36
N THR A 229 -7.18 8.63 0.46
CA THR A 229 -6.94 9.74 -0.45
C THR A 229 -5.67 10.50 -0.08
N TYR A 230 -5.33 11.51 -0.89
CA TYR A 230 -4.23 12.40 -0.60
C TYR A 230 -4.46 13.07 0.77
N GLY A 231 -3.42 13.11 1.61
CA GLY A 231 -3.51 13.68 2.94
C GLY A 231 -2.16 13.73 3.64
N SER A 232 -2.17 14.17 4.89
CA SER A 232 -0.99 14.20 5.74
C SER A 232 -0.69 12.79 6.26
N GLY A 233 0.51 12.60 6.81
CA GLY A 233 0.89 11.33 7.44
C GLY A 233 0.07 10.98 8.69
N LEU A 234 -0.81 11.89 9.13
CA LEU A 234 -1.75 11.68 10.23
C LEU A 234 -3.09 11.09 9.76
N ASN A 235 -3.32 11.02 8.44
CA ASN A 235 -4.53 10.41 7.89
C ASN A 235 -4.73 9.00 8.47
N PRO A 236 -5.89 8.70 9.08
CA PRO A 236 -6.15 7.42 9.74
C PRO A 236 -5.98 6.21 8.80
N TYR A 237 -6.23 6.35 7.50
CA TYR A 237 -6.06 5.27 6.53
C TYR A 237 -4.59 4.85 6.41
N TRP A 238 -3.65 5.81 6.41
CA TRP A 238 -2.22 5.54 6.39
C TRP A 238 -1.69 5.19 7.78
N SER A 239 -1.98 6.02 8.79
CA SER A 239 -1.35 5.91 10.11
C SER A 239 -1.74 4.61 10.84
N SER A 240 -2.94 4.06 10.60
CA SER A 240 -3.34 2.74 11.10
C SER A 240 -2.61 1.57 10.42
N GLN A 241 -1.87 1.81 9.36
CA GLN A 241 -1.25 0.78 8.52
C GLN A 241 0.28 0.76 8.59
N VAL A 242 0.86 1.57 9.47
CA VAL A 242 2.30 1.64 9.73
C VAL A 242 2.62 1.51 11.20
N TRP A 243 3.73 0.83 11.50
CA TRP A 243 4.32 0.89 12.83
C TRP A 243 5.08 2.20 13.00
N SER A 244 4.65 2.99 13.97
CA SER A 244 5.41 4.15 14.43
C SER A 244 5.19 4.32 15.92
N ASP A 245 6.30 4.49 16.65
CA ASP A 245 6.29 4.76 18.08
C ASP A 245 5.49 6.03 18.43
N GLN A 246 5.35 6.95 17.47
CA GLN A 246 4.57 8.18 17.64
C GLN A 246 3.04 7.93 17.66
N TYR A 247 2.58 6.76 17.22
CA TYR A 247 1.15 6.43 17.07
C TYR A 247 0.64 5.35 18.04
N ARG A 248 1.28 5.17 19.21
CA ARG A 248 0.79 4.27 20.30
C ARG A 248 -0.59 4.66 20.90
N ARG A 249 -1.32 5.60 20.28
CA ARG A 249 -2.72 5.85 20.62
C ARG A 249 -3.56 4.68 20.13
N GLN A 250 -4.68 4.40 20.79
CA GLN A 250 -5.61 3.38 20.33
C GLN A 250 -5.93 3.63 18.84
N PRO A 251 -5.69 2.65 17.95
CA PRO A 251 -5.91 2.86 16.53
C PRO A 251 -7.40 3.12 16.27
N PRO A 252 -7.73 3.94 15.26
CA PRO A 252 -9.13 4.21 14.92
C PRO A 252 -9.84 2.89 14.58
N ILE A 253 -11.08 2.75 15.05
CA ILE A 253 -11.93 1.63 14.65
C ILE A 253 -12.54 1.99 13.29
N PHE A 254 -12.28 1.15 12.29
CA PHE A 254 -12.90 1.30 10.98
C PHE A 254 -14.19 0.47 10.95
N ASN A 255 -15.34 1.14 11.12
CA ASN A 255 -16.63 0.50 10.92
C ASN A 255 -16.91 0.37 9.41
N ARG A 256 -16.58 -0.77 8.83
CA ARG A 256 -16.70 -1.04 7.39
C ARG A 256 -17.19 -2.45 7.10
N PRO A 257 -17.89 -2.67 5.97
CA PRO A 257 -18.29 -4.00 5.57
C PRO A 257 -17.06 -4.87 5.21
N LEU A 258 -17.19 -6.18 5.45
CA LEU A 258 -16.22 -7.18 5.02
C LEU A 258 -15.97 -7.05 3.51
N GLY A 259 -14.70 -7.06 3.10
CA GLY A 259 -14.34 -7.04 1.68
C GLY A 259 -14.44 -5.66 1.02
N GLN A 260 -14.64 -4.57 1.76
CA GLN A 260 -14.70 -3.21 1.18
C GLN A 260 -13.44 -2.86 0.38
N SER A 261 -12.25 -3.04 0.96
CA SER A 261 -10.96 -2.75 0.30
C SER A 261 -10.73 -3.71 -0.87
N ARG A 262 -11.10 -4.99 -0.74
CA ARG A 262 -11.06 -5.97 -1.83
C ARG A 262 -11.95 -5.56 -3.00
N ASN A 263 -13.20 -5.21 -2.73
CA ASN A 263 -14.17 -4.81 -3.74
C ASN A 263 -13.74 -3.52 -4.45
N LEU A 264 -13.22 -2.56 -3.69
CA LEU A 264 -12.68 -1.33 -4.26
C LEU A 264 -11.48 -1.62 -5.18
N TYR A 265 -10.56 -2.50 -4.77
CA TYR A 265 -9.41 -2.86 -5.60
C TYR A 265 -9.81 -3.57 -6.89
N ILE A 266 -10.74 -4.53 -6.80
CA ILE A 266 -11.13 -5.38 -7.95
C ILE A 266 -12.01 -4.58 -8.93
N ASN A 267 -13.05 -3.91 -8.42
CA ASN A 267 -14.12 -3.38 -9.26
C ASN A 267 -13.92 -1.92 -9.68
N ALA A 268 -13.18 -1.12 -8.92
CA ALA A 268 -13.00 0.28 -9.28
C ALA A 268 -12.04 0.43 -10.47
N PRO A 269 -12.32 1.31 -11.44
CA PRO A 269 -11.43 1.51 -12.59
C PRO A 269 -10.08 2.06 -12.14
N SER A 270 -9.00 1.61 -12.78
CA SER A 270 -7.66 2.17 -12.57
C SER A 270 -7.52 3.51 -13.28
N CYS A 271 -6.84 4.48 -12.66
CA CYS A 271 -6.53 5.74 -13.32
C CYS A 271 -5.73 5.53 -14.64
N ILE A 272 -4.87 4.52 -14.70
CA ILE A 272 -4.09 4.20 -15.90
C ILE A 272 -5.03 3.80 -17.06
N THR A 273 -6.11 3.08 -16.77
CA THR A 273 -7.09 2.67 -17.78
C THR A 273 -7.85 3.89 -18.31
N LEU A 274 -8.23 4.83 -17.45
CA LEU A 274 -8.88 6.07 -17.86
C LEU A 274 -8.01 6.90 -18.80
N TRP A 275 -6.69 6.96 -18.58
CA TRP A 275 -5.79 7.73 -19.43
C TRP A 275 -5.64 7.13 -20.83
N LEU A 276 -5.66 5.79 -20.94
CA LEU A 276 -5.65 5.12 -22.24
C LEU A 276 -6.94 5.41 -23.01
N TRP A 277 -8.08 5.41 -22.31
CA TRP A 277 -9.38 5.75 -22.90
C TRP A 277 -9.48 7.22 -23.34
N GLU A 278 -9.03 8.16 -22.51
CA GLU A 278 -9.02 9.60 -22.85
C GLU A 278 -8.03 9.93 -23.97
N GLY A 279 -6.86 9.28 -23.99
CA GLY A 279 -5.89 9.42 -25.07
C GLY A 279 -6.37 8.84 -26.40
N LEU A 280 -7.19 7.79 -26.37
CA LEU A 280 -7.88 7.29 -27.57
C LEU A 280 -8.98 8.26 -27.99
N ARG A 281 -9.83 8.72 -27.06
CA ARG A 281 -10.89 9.68 -27.36
C ARG A 281 -10.35 10.96 -28.00
N SER A 282 -9.25 11.53 -27.49
CA SER A 282 -8.64 12.74 -28.05
C SER A 282 -8.13 12.53 -29.49
N ARG A 283 -7.58 11.34 -29.81
CA ARG A 283 -7.16 10.97 -31.16
C ARG A 283 -8.34 10.77 -32.12
N PHE A 284 -9.46 10.25 -31.64
CA PHE A 284 -10.67 10.08 -32.46
C PHE A 284 -11.44 11.39 -32.67
N SER A 285 -11.42 12.32 -31.71
CA SER A 285 -12.00 13.67 -31.87
C SER A 285 -11.19 14.61 -32.76
N SER A 286 -9.95 14.25 -33.12
CA SER A 286 -9.12 14.97 -34.10
C SER A 286 -9.24 14.42 -35.53
N LEU A 287 -10.09 13.43 -35.78
CA LEU A 287 -10.39 13.03 -37.16
C LEU A 287 -11.27 14.11 -37.80
N PRO A 288 -10.88 14.67 -38.95
CA PRO A 288 -11.71 15.65 -39.65
C PRO A 288 -13.07 15.05 -39.95
N ALA A 289 -14.14 15.81 -39.66
CA ALA A 289 -15.50 15.44 -40.04
C ALA A 289 -15.50 15.08 -41.54
N TRP A 290 -15.85 13.83 -41.86
CA TRP A 290 -16.00 13.34 -43.22
C TRP A 290 -17.23 14.01 -43.85
N ASN A 291 -17.07 15.27 -44.26
CA ASN A 291 -18.01 15.98 -45.11
C ASN A 291 -17.66 15.66 -46.56
N GLY A 292 -18.22 14.59 -47.10
CA GLY A 292 -17.95 14.27 -48.49
C GLY A 292 -18.69 13.07 -49.02
N LEU A 293 -19.96 13.24 -49.37
CA LEU A 293 -20.56 12.78 -50.64
C LEU A 293 -22.04 13.18 -50.68
N ARG A 294 -22.31 14.44 -51.02
CA ARG A 294 -23.56 14.77 -51.75
C ARG A 294 -23.30 14.44 -53.22
N SER A 295 -23.79 13.28 -53.65
CA SER A 295 -23.83 12.92 -55.07
C SER A 295 -24.88 13.79 -55.76
N ARG A 296 -24.45 14.52 -56.79
CA ARG A 296 -25.32 15.00 -57.86
C ARG A 296 -25.88 13.79 -58.61
N ARG A 297 -27.20 13.68 -58.67
CA ARG A 297 -28.01 13.46 -59.88
C ARG A 297 -29.45 13.81 -59.56
#